data_AF-A0A0S3RTF1-F1
#
_entry.id   AF-A0A0S3RTF1-F1
#
_cell.length_a   1.000
_cell.length_b   1.000
_cell.length_c   1.000
_cell.angle_alpha   90.00
_cell.angle_beta   90.00
_cell.angle_gamma   90.00
#
_symmetry.space_group_name_H-M   'P 1'
#
loop_
_entity.id
_entity.type
_entity.pdbx_description
1 polymer ?
#
loop_
_entity_poly.entity_id
_entity_poly.type
_entity_poly.pdbx_seq_one_letter_code
_entity_poly.pdbx_strand_id
1 'polypeptide(L)'
;MEEEKVGTPSSASRGNNGSDQCPASVSPRARIVSVASNIASQPLHNSDPRVWGVLTAISNNARKRHQGINIILSADEHCLGRLVEDVRFQIDSNSVSANHCRIYRMKVTNENMENATSILLKDTSTNGTYLNWEKLKKNGAAVKVCHGDIISFAAPPQHDLAFAFVYRDVLVSSPVPDNAVVKRKAEDFISENKRLKGLGIGAPEGPISLDDFRSLQRSNTELRKQLENQVVTIDTLRSDNRTAVERHES
;
A
#
# COMPACT_ATOMS: atom_id res chain seq x y z
N MET A 1 -38.63 -3.99 68.41
CA MET A 1 -37.64 -2.91 68.60
C MET A 1 -36.32 -3.63 68.72
N GLU A 2 -35.40 -3.39 67.77
CA GLU A 2 -34.05 -3.96 67.61
C GLU A 2 -33.72 -5.32 68.24
N GLU A 3 -33.63 -6.37 67.40
CA GLU A 3 -32.43 -7.22 67.23
C GLU A 3 -32.69 -8.27 66.13
N GLU A 4 -31.77 -8.44 65.18
CA GLU A 4 -31.11 -9.74 64.96
C GLU A 4 -29.82 -9.57 64.13
N LYS A 5 -28.91 -10.54 64.26
CA LYS A 5 -27.53 -10.56 63.74
C LYS A 5 -27.31 -11.89 63.01
N VAL A 6 -26.19 -12.03 62.29
CA VAL A 6 -25.70 -13.26 61.62
C VAL A 6 -26.34 -13.50 60.25
N GLY A 7 -25.62 -13.91 59.19
CA GLY A 7 -24.17 -14.10 59.09
C GLY A 7 -23.74 -14.47 57.66
N THR A 8 -22.44 -14.44 57.40
CA THR A 8 -21.86 -14.83 56.10
C THR A 8 -21.85 -16.35 55.92
N PRO A 9 -21.95 -16.84 54.67
CA PRO A 9 -20.91 -17.75 54.22
C PRO A 9 -20.36 -17.43 52.82
N SER A 10 -19.12 -17.87 52.59
CA SER A 10 -18.40 -17.73 51.33
C SER A 10 -18.86 -18.77 50.30
N SER A 11 -18.97 -18.38 49.03
CA SER A 11 -19.07 -19.29 47.89
C SER A 11 -18.03 -18.93 46.83
N ALA A 12 -16.94 -19.70 46.79
CA ALA A 12 -15.97 -19.61 45.71
C ALA A 12 -16.53 -20.28 44.45
N SER A 13 -16.60 -19.56 43.33
CA SER A 13 -16.76 -20.15 42.00
C SER A 13 -15.45 -20.04 41.21
N ARG A 14 -14.88 -21.20 40.86
CA ARG A 14 -13.82 -21.33 39.86
C ARG A 14 -14.44 -21.45 38.48
N GLY A 15 -13.76 -20.89 37.47
CA GLY A 15 -14.09 -21.06 36.05
C GLY A 15 -14.45 -19.73 35.38
N ASN A 16 -14.02 -19.48 34.14
CA ASN A 16 -13.10 -20.23 33.29
C ASN A 16 -12.38 -19.26 32.34
N ASN A 17 -11.23 -19.66 31.80
CA ASN A 17 -10.53 -18.85 30.79
C ASN A 17 -11.39 -18.69 29.53
N GLY A 18 -11.83 -17.47 29.28
CA GLY A 18 -12.49 -17.03 28.06
C GLY A 18 -11.95 -15.67 27.69
N SER A 19 -10.68 -15.62 27.25
CA SER A 19 -10.11 -14.39 26.70
C SER A 19 -10.71 -14.16 25.30
N ASP A 20 -11.92 -13.62 25.27
CA ASP A 20 -12.50 -13.02 24.07
C ASP A 20 -11.62 -11.82 23.69
N GLN A 21 -10.57 -12.11 22.93
CA GLN A 21 -9.81 -11.12 22.19
C GLN A 21 -10.69 -10.62 21.05
N CYS A 22 -11.68 -9.79 21.39
CA CYS A 22 -12.13 -8.74 20.49
C CYS A 22 -10.87 -8.06 19.94
N PRO A 23 -10.63 -8.06 18.62
CA PRO A 23 -9.44 -7.46 18.07
C PRO A 23 -9.46 -5.97 18.43
N ALA A 24 -8.55 -5.57 19.32
CA ALA A 24 -8.46 -4.20 19.81
C ALA A 24 -8.48 -3.26 18.62
N SER A 25 -9.39 -2.28 18.63
CA SER A 25 -9.69 -1.47 17.45
C SER A 25 -8.47 -0.67 17.03
N VAL A 26 -7.70 -1.22 16.09
CA VAL A 26 -6.41 -0.68 15.66
C VAL A 26 -6.59 0.79 15.31
N SER A 27 -5.84 1.67 15.99
CA SER A 27 -6.05 3.11 15.90
C SER A 27 -5.87 3.60 14.44
N PRO A 28 -6.55 4.68 14.01
CA PRO A 28 -6.42 5.18 12.64
C PRO A 28 -4.96 5.43 12.22
N ARG A 29 -4.13 5.91 13.14
CA ARG A 29 -2.68 6.06 12.94
C ARG A 29 -1.99 4.72 12.70
N ALA A 30 -2.22 3.72 13.56
CA ALA A 30 -1.61 2.40 13.43
C ALA A 30 -2.03 1.68 12.12
N ARG A 31 -3.28 1.84 11.67
CA ARG A 31 -3.74 1.33 10.36
C ARG A 31 -2.93 1.94 9.21
N ILE A 32 -2.70 3.26 9.24
CA ILE A 32 -1.96 3.95 8.19
C ILE A 32 -0.47 3.58 8.20
N VAL A 33 0.15 3.45 9.38
CA VAL A 33 1.53 2.95 9.51
C VAL A 33 1.64 1.52 8.95
N SER A 34 0.70 0.64 9.29
CA SER A 34 0.66 -0.74 8.78
C SER A 34 0.51 -0.80 7.26
N VAL A 35 -0.41 0.00 6.68
CA VAL A 35 -0.60 0.10 5.23
C VAL A 35 0.64 0.65 4.52
N ALA A 36 1.26 1.71 5.05
CA ALA A 36 2.46 2.30 4.48
C ALA A 36 3.64 1.31 4.53
N SER A 37 3.85 0.65 5.67
CA SER A 37 4.91 -0.35 5.86
C SER A 37 4.74 -1.55 4.93
N ASN A 38 3.52 -2.08 4.77
CA ASN A 38 3.22 -3.16 3.83
C ASN A 38 3.55 -2.73 2.39
N ILE A 39 3.08 -1.56 1.94
CA ILE A 39 3.35 -1.05 0.59
C ILE A 39 4.84 -0.76 0.37
N ALA A 40 5.55 -0.27 1.37
CA ALA A 40 7.00 -0.01 1.32
C ALA A 40 7.82 -1.30 1.23
N SER A 41 7.43 -2.34 1.97
CA SER A 41 8.10 -3.66 1.94
C SER A 41 7.96 -4.42 0.61
N GLN A 42 7.00 -4.05 -0.24
CA GLN A 42 6.82 -4.64 -1.56
C GLN A 42 7.89 -4.12 -2.54
N PRO A 43 8.64 -5.01 -3.21
CA PRO A 43 9.74 -4.60 -4.10
C PRO A 43 9.22 -3.81 -5.30
N LEU A 44 9.70 -2.57 -5.43
CA LEU A 44 9.29 -1.65 -6.47
C LEU A 44 10.23 -1.73 -7.69
N HIS A 45 9.88 -2.59 -8.65
CA HIS A 45 10.55 -2.64 -9.94
C HIS A 45 9.99 -1.57 -10.88
N ASN A 46 10.87 -0.80 -11.53
CA ASN A 46 10.53 0.10 -12.61
C ASN A 46 11.55 -0.07 -13.75
N SER A 47 11.08 -0.19 -14.98
CA SER A 47 11.94 -0.40 -16.16
C SER A 47 12.55 0.88 -16.73
N ASP A 48 12.07 2.06 -16.35
CA ASP A 48 12.64 3.34 -16.79
C ASP A 48 13.75 3.79 -15.81
N PRO A 49 15.03 3.80 -16.21
CA PRO A 49 16.16 4.13 -15.34
C PRO A 49 16.18 5.59 -14.89
N ARG A 50 15.30 6.45 -15.43
CA ARG A 50 15.14 7.84 -14.97
C ARG A 50 14.32 7.92 -13.69
N VAL A 51 13.45 6.93 -13.43
CA VAL A 51 12.58 6.91 -12.25
C VAL A 51 13.41 6.61 -11.01
N TRP A 52 13.40 7.55 -10.06
CA TRP A 52 14.15 7.44 -8.81
C TRP A 52 13.26 7.23 -7.59
N GLY A 53 11.95 7.50 -7.69
CA GLY A 53 11.01 7.27 -6.61
C GLY A 53 9.56 7.23 -7.06
N VAL A 54 8.70 6.70 -6.20
CA VAL A 54 7.24 6.64 -6.42
C VAL A 54 6.50 7.02 -5.13
N LEU A 55 5.53 7.92 -5.24
CA LEU A 55 4.56 8.18 -4.16
C LEU A 55 3.35 7.26 -4.38
N THR A 56 3.07 6.37 -3.44
CA THR A 56 1.99 5.37 -3.55
C THR A 56 0.86 5.71 -2.58
N ALA A 57 -0.37 5.84 -3.08
CA ALA A 57 -1.52 6.35 -2.35
C ALA A 57 -1.96 5.45 -1.19
N ILE A 58 -2.07 6.03 0.01
CA ILE A 58 -2.51 5.35 1.24
C ILE A 58 -3.80 5.93 1.84
N SER A 59 -4.15 7.20 1.58
CA SER A 59 -5.47 7.73 1.95
C SER A 59 -6.55 7.42 0.90
N ASN A 60 -7.81 7.44 1.32
CA ASN A 60 -8.94 7.19 0.42
C ASN A 60 -9.00 8.20 -0.75
N ASN A 61 -8.73 9.48 -0.49
CA ASN A 61 -8.73 10.51 -1.54
C ASN A 61 -7.54 10.36 -2.49
N ALA A 62 -6.36 10.01 -1.97
CA ALA A 62 -5.19 9.74 -2.80
C ALA A 62 -5.43 8.56 -3.76
N ARG A 63 -6.13 7.51 -3.31
CA ARG A 63 -6.49 6.35 -4.15
C ARG A 63 -7.56 6.63 -5.20
N LYS A 64 -8.41 7.65 -4.98
CA LYS A 64 -9.46 8.08 -5.91
C LYS A 64 -8.96 9.03 -7.02
N ARG A 65 -7.67 9.33 -7.07
CA ARG A 65 -7.07 10.16 -8.13
C ARG A 65 -7.20 9.51 -9.51
N HIS A 66 -7.60 10.29 -10.51
CA HIS A 66 -7.82 9.82 -11.87
C HIS A 66 -6.54 9.35 -12.56
N GLN A 67 -5.37 9.85 -12.13
CA GLN A 67 -4.04 9.41 -12.59
C GLN A 67 -3.61 8.07 -11.98
N GLY A 68 -4.44 7.46 -11.13
CA GLY A 68 -4.15 6.22 -10.41
C GLY A 68 -3.43 6.43 -9.08
N ILE A 69 -3.09 5.30 -8.45
CA ILE A 69 -2.56 5.24 -7.08
C ILE A 69 -1.07 5.63 -6.97
N ASN A 70 -0.33 5.67 -8.08
CA ASN A 70 1.11 5.93 -8.09
C ASN A 70 1.42 7.28 -8.74
N ILE A 71 2.32 8.05 -8.14
CA ILE A 71 2.95 9.22 -8.77
C ILE A 71 4.41 8.84 -9.03
N ILE A 72 4.81 8.83 -10.30
CA ILE A 72 6.15 8.44 -10.75
C ILE A 72 7.07 9.66 -10.77
N LEU A 73 8.21 9.59 -10.09
CA LEU A 73 9.19 10.68 -10.00
C LEU A 73 10.42 10.35 -10.86
N SER A 74 10.60 11.09 -11.96
CA SER A 74 11.65 10.84 -12.96
C SER A 74 12.48 12.07 -13.38
N ALA A 75 11.94 13.28 -13.26
CA ALA A 75 12.67 14.53 -13.43
C ALA A 75 13.43 14.92 -12.14
N ASP A 76 14.28 15.94 -12.19
CA ASP A 76 15.02 16.37 -11.00
C ASP A 76 14.12 17.07 -9.96
N GLU A 77 13.08 17.79 -10.39
CA GLU A 77 12.08 18.44 -9.53
C GLU A 77 10.66 18.14 -10.04
N HIS A 78 9.72 17.93 -9.11
CA HIS A 78 8.29 17.77 -9.39
C HIS A 78 7.47 18.66 -8.46
N CYS A 79 6.68 19.56 -9.04
CA CYS A 79 5.66 20.34 -8.33
C CYS A 79 4.39 19.48 -8.17
N LEU A 80 3.79 19.47 -6.98
CA LEU A 80 2.48 18.86 -6.75
C LEU A 80 1.49 19.93 -6.28
N GLY A 81 0.23 19.83 -6.73
CA GLY A 81 -0.81 20.81 -6.38
C GLY A 81 -2.04 20.72 -7.27
N ARG A 82 -3.01 21.62 -7.06
CA ARG A 82 -4.27 21.62 -7.81
C ARG A 82 -4.16 22.18 -9.23
N LEU A 83 -3.22 23.09 -9.49
CA LEU A 83 -3.10 23.81 -10.77
C LEU A 83 -1.67 23.71 -11.34
N VAL A 84 -1.00 22.57 -11.12
CA VAL A 84 0.30 22.29 -11.74
C VAL A 84 0.08 21.90 -13.21
N GLU A 85 0.95 22.37 -14.10
CA GLU A 85 0.86 22.13 -15.56
C GLU A 85 0.90 20.64 -15.93
N ASP A 86 1.77 19.86 -15.28
CA ASP A 86 1.84 18.42 -15.49
C ASP A 86 0.75 17.69 -14.68
N VAL A 87 -0.29 17.28 -15.40
CA VAL A 87 -1.48 16.58 -14.90
C VAL A 87 -1.13 15.35 -14.05
N ARG A 88 0.03 14.69 -14.25
CA ARG A 88 0.44 13.51 -13.47
C ARG A 88 0.65 13.83 -11.98
N PHE A 89 1.06 15.06 -11.68
CA PHE A 89 1.29 15.58 -10.33
C PHE A 89 0.12 16.41 -9.79
N GLN A 90 -0.94 16.57 -10.59
CA GLN A 90 -2.13 17.30 -10.19
C GLN A 90 -2.93 16.53 -9.13
N ILE A 91 -3.48 17.27 -8.17
CA ILE A 91 -4.42 16.76 -7.17
C ILE A 91 -5.61 17.70 -7.13
N ASP A 92 -6.69 17.29 -7.81
CA ASP A 92 -7.88 18.11 -7.95
C ASP A 92 -8.73 18.09 -6.68
N SER A 93 -8.44 19.03 -5.78
CA SER A 93 -9.22 19.28 -4.57
C SER A 93 -8.97 20.69 -4.05
N ASN A 94 -10.04 21.39 -3.65
CA ASN A 94 -9.94 22.73 -3.06
C ASN A 94 -9.15 22.76 -1.74
N SER A 95 -8.95 21.62 -1.07
CA SER A 95 -8.05 21.53 0.09
C SER A 95 -6.56 21.63 -0.32
N VAL A 96 -6.24 21.45 -1.60
CA VAL A 96 -4.89 21.50 -2.15
C VAL A 96 -4.65 22.84 -2.86
N SER A 97 -3.64 23.59 -2.40
CA SER A 97 -3.14 24.80 -3.07
C SER A 97 -2.71 24.56 -4.52
N ALA A 98 -2.78 25.60 -5.35
CA ALA A 98 -2.39 25.58 -6.77
C ALA A 98 -1.01 24.94 -7.00
N ASN A 99 0.01 25.46 -6.30
CA ASN A 99 1.33 24.86 -6.12
C ASN A 99 1.49 24.53 -4.63
N HIS A 100 1.30 23.27 -4.25
CA HIS A 100 1.19 22.82 -2.86
C HIS A 100 2.56 22.53 -2.25
N CYS A 101 3.37 21.72 -2.93
CA CYS A 101 4.71 21.39 -2.49
C CYS A 101 5.57 21.02 -3.69
N ARG A 102 6.86 20.84 -3.43
CA ARG A 102 7.82 20.34 -4.42
C ARG A 102 8.64 19.22 -3.83
N ILE A 103 8.78 18.13 -4.57
CA ILE A 103 9.69 17.03 -4.25
C ILE A 103 10.76 16.96 -5.34
N TYR A 104 12.02 16.95 -4.93
CA TYR A 104 13.14 17.03 -5.85
C TYR A 104 14.32 16.19 -5.34
N ARG A 105 15.13 15.71 -6.28
CA ARG A 105 16.38 15.02 -5.97
C ARG A 105 17.55 15.98 -6.10
N MET A 106 18.48 15.92 -5.15
CA MET A 106 19.71 16.70 -5.15
C MET A 106 20.89 15.73 -5.12
N LYS A 107 21.81 15.88 -6.07
CA LYS A 107 23.11 15.17 -6.03
C LYS A 107 23.98 15.86 -4.98
N VAL A 108 24.44 15.11 -4.00
CA VAL A 108 25.40 15.55 -2.99
C VAL A 108 26.72 14.89 -3.31
N THR A 109 27.69 15.68 -3.77
CA THR A 109 29.07 15.22 -3.91
C THR A 109 29.68 15.12 -2.52
N ASN A 110 29.85 13.89 -2.03
CA ASN A 110 30.53 13.66 -0.76
C ASN A 110 32.05 13.54 -0.99
N GLU A 111 32.85 13.73 0.06
CA GLU A 111 34.33 13.76 -0.04
C GLU A 111 34.92 12.46 -0.62
N ASN A 112 34.22 11.34 -0.47
CA ASN A 112 34.59 10.02 -1.02
C ASN A 112 34.24 9.81 -2.51
N MET A 113 33.86 10.85 -3.26
CA MET A 113 33.42 10.79 -4.68
C MET A 113 32.18 9.92 -4.98
N GLU A 114 31.53 9.34 -3.96
CA GLU A 114 30.23 8.67 -4.13
C GLU A 114 29.11 9.71 -4.34
N ASN A 115 28.42 9.60 -5.48
CA ASN A 115 27.31 10.48 -5.86
C ASN A 115 26.03 10.13 -5.08
N ALA A 116 25.98 10.48 -3.79
CA ALA A 116 24.81 10.29 -2.96
C ALA A 116 23.66 11.20 -3.43
N THR A 117 22.54 10.60 -3.86
CA THR A 117 21.33 11.36 -4.22
C THR A 117 20.43 11.49 -2.99
N SER A 118 20.15 12.72 -2.57
CA SER A 118 19.23 13.02 -1.46
C SER A 118 17.90 13.54 -1.99
N ILE A 119 16.79 13.04 -1.45
CA ILE A 119 15.44 13.46 -1.82
C ILE A 119 14.96 14.51 -0.83
N LEU A 120 14.44 15.62 -1.33
CA LEU A 120 14.05 16.79 -0.55
C LEU A 120 12.61 17.19 -0.86
N LEU A 121 11.85 17.53 0.19
CA LEU A 121 10.46 17.98 0.13
C LEU A 121 10.34 19.39 0.70
N LYS A 122 9.71 20.29 -0.04
CA LYS A 122 9.45 21.67 0.37
C LYS A 122 7.96 22.02 0.27
N ASP A 123 7.38 22.45 1.39
CA ASP A 123 6.00 22.94 1.45
C ASP A 123 5.89 24.40 0.98
N THR A 124 4.91 24.68 0.12
CA THR A 124 4.53 26.04 -0.32
C THR A 124 3.03 26.32 -0.11
N SER A 125 2.31 25.38 0.49
CA SER A 125 0.84 25.36 0.52
C SER A 125 0.23 26.30 1.56
N THR A 126 -1.09 26.44 1.54
CA THR A 126 -1.86 27.15 2.58
C THR A 126 -2.26 26.21 3.71
N ASN A 127 -2.74 25.01 3.39
CA ASN A 127 -3.25 24.07 4.38
C ASN A 127 -2.15 23.21 5.04
N GLY A 128 -0.98 23.13 4.41
CA GLY A 128 0.20 22.45 4.92
C GLY A 128 0.45 21.10 4.27
N THR A 129 1.74 20.80 4.04
CA THR A 129 2.25 19.45 3.80
C THR A 129 2.71 18.84 5.12
N TYR A 130 2.47 17.55 5.30
CA TYR A 130 2.85 16.79 6.49
C TYR A 130 3.80 15.66 6.10
N LEU A 131 4.89 15.49 6.85
CA LEU A 131 5.82 14.35 6.75
C LEU A 131 5.72 13.57 8.05
N ASN A 132 5.36 12.28 8.00
CA ASN A 132 5.22 11.42 9.19
C ASN A 132 4.41 12.05 10.34
N TRP A 133 3.25 12.63 10.01
CA TRP A 133 2.35 13.40 10.90
C TRP A 133 2.84 14.80 11.33
N GLU A 134 4.09 15.17 11.08
CA GLU A 134 4.62 16.50 11.41
C GLU A 134 4.34 17.51 10.30
N LYS A 135 3.79 18.67 10.64
CA LYS A 135 3.47 19.73 9.67
C LYS A 135 4.73 20.49 9.29
N LEU A 136 5.05 20.51 8.00
CA LEU A 136 6.17 21.29 7.47
C LEU A 136 5.88 22.80 7.56
N LYS A 137 6.93 23.60 7.73
CA LYS A 137 6.83 25.06 7.71
C LYS A 137 6.68 25.54 6.27
N LYS A 138 5.56 26.23 5.96
CA LYS A 138 5.33 26.88 4.67
C LYS A 138 6.53 27.75 4.27
N ASN A 139 7.03 27.54 3.05
CA ASN A 139 8.22 28.20 2.47
C ASN A 139 9.50 28.06 3.32
N GLY A 140 9.55 27.10 4.24
CA GLY A 140 10.72 26.82 5.09
C GLY A 140 11.88 26.16 4.34
N ALA A 141 12.83 25.65 5.13
CA ALA A 141 13.86 24.73 4.63
C ALA A 141 13.19 23.46 4.06
N ALA A 142 13.80 22.88 3.03
CA ALA A 142 13.38 21.57 2.54
C ALA A 142 13.82 20.48 3.53
N VAL A 143 13.00 19.45 3.69
CA VAL A 143 13.25 18.33 4.61
C VAL A 143 13.59 17.08 3.78
N LYS A 144 14.53 16.27 4.27
CA LYS A 144 14.89 15.01 3.62
C LYS A 144 13.74 14.01 3.70
N VAL A 145 13.51 13.28 2.61
CA VAL A 145 12.57 12.16 2.53
C VAL A 145 13.36 10.87 2.34
N CYS A 146 12.93 9.81 3.02
CA CYS A 146 13.50 8.46 2.98
C CYS A 146 12.42 7.43 2.57
N HIS A 147 12.83 6.29 1.99
CA HIS A 147 11.93 5.18 1.71
C HIS A 147 11.07 4.80 2.94
N GLY A 148 9.76 4.66 2.75
CA GLY A 148 8.79 4.36 3.80
C GLY A 148 8.14 5.59 4.44
N ASP A 149 8.65 6.80 4.21
CA ASP A 149 8.07 8.03 4.74
C ASP A 149 6.67 8.30 4.20
N ILE A 150 5.79 8.83 5.06
CA ILE A 150 4.43 9.21 4.70
C ILE A 150 4.36 10.71 4.46
N ILE A 151 4.03 11.09 3.23
CA ILE A 151 3.78 12.47 2.81
C ILE A 151 2.28 12.66 2.67
N SER A 152 1.71 13.67 3.34
CA SER A 152 0.29 13.98 3.29
C SER A 152 0.02 15.45 3.00
N PHE A 153 -0.85 15.72 2.03
CA PHE A 153 -1.23 17.07 1.63
C PHE A 153 -2.53 17.50 2.30
N ALA A 154 -2.62 18.82 2.57
CA ALA A 154 -3.73 19.54 3.17
C ALA A 154 -4.11 19.20 4.63
N ALA A 155 -3.87 17.97 5.10
CA ALA A 155 -4.21 17.52 6.45
C ALA A 155 -3.31 16.35 6.91
N PRO A 156 -3.27 16.02 8.22
CA PRO A 156 -2.58 14.83 8.72
C PRO A 156 -3.10 13.53 8.07
N PRO A 157 -2.27 12.48 7.91
CA PRO A 157 -2.62 11.28 7.13
C PRO A 157 -3.97 10.61 7.45
N GLN A 158 -4.43 10.68 8.71
CA GLN A 158 -5.69 10.08 9.18
C GLN A 158 -6.95 10.93 8.97
N HIS A 159 -6.82 12.12 8.41
CA HIS A 159 -7.95 13.05 8.24
C HIS A 159 -8.69 12.78 6.92
N ASP A 160 -10.01 12.92 6.90
CA ASP A 160 -10.84 12.59 5.71
C ASP A 160 -10.57 13.47 4.49
N LEU A 161 -9.96 14.64 4.68
CA LEU A 161 -9.52 15.55 3.60
C LEU A 161 -8.08 15.31 3.13
N ALA A 162 -7.35 14.38 3.75
CA ALA A 162 -5.93 14.16 3.48
C ALA A 162 -5.69 13.43 2.15
N PHE A 163 -4.66 13.88 1.42
CA PHE A 163 -4.09 13.14 0.29
C PHE A 163 -2.73 12.60 0.74
N ALA A 164 -2.75 11.39 1.32
CA ALA A 164 -1.56 10.76 1.88
C ALA A 164 -1.00 9.67 0.96
N PHE A 165 0.33 9.65 0.85
CA PHE A 165 1.12 8.73 0.07
C PHE A 165 2.29 8.22 0.90
N VAL A 166 2.73 6.99 0.66
CA VAL A 166 4.04 6.51 1.12
C VAL A 166 5.06 6.70 0.00
N TYR A 167 6.22 7.28 0.32
CA TYR A 167 7.34 7.40 -0.59
C TYR A 167 8.13 6.09 -0.65
N ARG A 168 8.48 5.65 -1.86
CA ARG A 168 9.28 4.46 -2.11
C ARG A 168 10.43 4.81 -3.06
N ASP A 169 11.65 4.58 -2.61
CA ASP A 169 12.83 4.56 -3.48
C ASP A 169 12.69 3.48 -4.55
N VAL A 170 13.14 3.79 -5.77
CA VAL A 170 13.31 2.82 -6.85
C VAL A 170 14.77 2.40 -6.88
N LEU A 171 15.03 1.13 -6.58
CA LEU A 171 16.37 0.55 -6.73
C LEU A 171 16.69 0.43 -8.21
N VAL A 172 17.48 1.36 -8.73
CA VAL A 172 18.07 1.22 -10.07
C VAL A 172 19.03 0.04 -10.03
N SER A 173 18.62 -1.08 -10.63
CA SER A 173 19.52 -2.21 -10.88
C SER A 173 20.67 -1.70 -11.74
N SER A 174 21.87 -1.59 -11.16
CA SER A 174 23.06 -1.27 -11.95
C SER A 174 23.21 -2.33 -13.04
N PRO A 175 23.33 -1.95 -14.32
CA PRO A 175 23.62 -2.92 -15.36
C PRO A 175 24.98 -3.55 -15.05
N VAL A 176 24.98 -4.87 -14.82
CA VAL A 176 26.22 -5.64 -14.74
C VAL A 176 26.99 -5.37 -16.04
N PRO A 177 28.24 -4.85 -15.98
CA PRO A 177 28.99 -4.61 -17.19
C PRO A 177 29.30 -5.94 -17.86
N ASP A 178 28.74 -6.12 -19.05
CA ASP A 178 28.99 -7.30 -19.86
C ASP A 178 30.46 -7.29 -20.35
N ASN A 179 31.07 -8.48 -20.43
CA ASN A 179 32.48 -8.75 -20.72
C ASN A 179 33.54 -8.35 -19.67
N ALA A 180 33.86 -9.32 -18.79
CA ALA A 180 35.21 -9.51 -18.27
C ALA A 180 35.65 -10.98 -18.42
N VAL A 181 36.11 -11.36 -19.62
CA VAL A 181 36.69 -12.69 -19.88
C VAL A 181 38.10 -12.77 -19.26
N VAL A 182 38.22 -13.19 -18.00
CA VAL A 182 39.51 -13.58 -17.41
C VAL A 182 39.43 -14.89 -16.60
N LYS A 183 40.27 -15.82 -17.04
CA LYS A 183 40.59 -17.18 -16.56
C LYS A 183 40.49 -17.46 -15.03
N ARG A 184 39.68 -18.47 -14.70
CA ARG A 184 39.86 -19.57 -13.70
C ARG A 184 40.76 -19.33 -12.45
N LYS A 185 40.13 -19.29 -11.27
CA LYS A 185 40.13 -20.31 -10.17
C LYS A 185 38.91 -19.97 -9.27
N ALA A 186 37.94 -20.81 -8.93
CA ALA A 186 37.98 -22.12 -8.26
C ALA A 186 38.62 -22.00 -6.84
N GLU A 187 38.03 -22.48 -5.73
CA GLU A 187 36.77 -23.18 -5.44
C GLU A 187 36.06 -22.46 -4.24
N ASP A 188 34.79 -22.66 -3.82
CA ASP A 188 33.69 -23.55 -4.21
C ASP A 188 32.29 -22.97 -3.83
N PHE A 189 31.20 -23.49 -4.40
CA PHE A 189 29.93 -23.78 -3.70
C PHE A 189 29.12 -24.81 -4.52
N ILE A 190 28.82 -25.95 -3.91
CA ILE A 190 28.39 -27.20 -4.59
C ILE A 190 27.06 -27.03 -5.34
N SER A 191 27.09 -27.28 -6.64
CA SER A 191 25.90 -27.42 -7.50
C SER A 191 25.70 -28.88 -7.92
N GLU A 192 24.89 -29.65 -7.18
CA GLU A 192 24.41 -30.95 -7.65
C GLU A 192 23.16 -30.81 -8.52
N ASN A 193 23.37 -30.69 -9.84
CA ASN A 193 22.30 -30.80 -10.83
C ASN A 193 22.05 -32.28 -11.18
N LYS A 194 21.13 -32.95 -10.48
CA LYS A 194 20.59 -34.24 -10.94
C LYS A 194 19.29 -34.02 -11.72
N ARG A 195 19.39 -34.11 -13.06
CA ARG A 195 18.28 -34.04 -14.01
C ARG A 195 17.03 -34.81 -13.54
N LEU A 196 15.94 -34.08 -13.30
CA LEU A 196 14.58 -34.59 -13.45
C LEU A 196 13.85 -33.67 -14.45
N LYS A 197 13.14 -34.28 -15.39
CA LYS A 197 12.48 -33.57 -16.49
C LYS A 197 11.25 -32.82 -15.95
N GLY A 198 11.20 -31.52 -16.19
CA GLY A 198 10.00 -30.71 -15.97
C GLY A 198 10.19 -29.31 -16.54
N LEU A 199 9.51 -29.00 -17.65
CA LEU A 199 9.34 -27.60 -18.05
C LEU A 199 8.37 -26.94 -17.08
N GLY A 200 8.85 -25.97 -16.31
CA GLY A 200 8.03 -25.15 -15.44
C GLY A 200 8.66 -23.76 -15.35
N ILE A 201 8.10 -22.81 -16.09
CA ILE A 201 8.43 -21.38 -15.94
C ILE A 201 7.76 -20.93 -14.64
N GLY A 202 8.53 -20.97 -13.55
CA GLY A 202 8.06 -20.58 -12.22
C GLY A 202 7.92 -19.06 -12.09
N ALA A 203 6.87 -18.63 -11.39
CA ALA A 203 6.78 -17.28 -10.84
C ALA A 203 7.88 -17.04 -9.78
N PRO A 204 8.18 -15.79 -9.39
CA PRO A 204 9.16 -15.50 -8.33
C PRO A 204 8.72 -15.97 -6.94
N GLU A 205 7.45 -16.32 -6.76
CA GLU A 205 6.94 -17.05 -5.60
C GLU A 205 7.16 -18.55 -5.84
N GLY A 206 7.74 -19.24 -4.85
CA GLY A 206 8.18 -20.63 -4.95
C GLY A 206 7.06 -21.66 -5.24
N PRO A 207 7.40 -22.95 -5.35
CA PRO A 207 6.43 -23.99 -5.70
C PRO A 207 5.23 -24.00 -4.74
N ILE A 208 4.05 -23.73 -5.29
CA ILE A 208 2.77 -23.71 -4.56
C ILE A 208 2.53 -25.07 -3.91
N SER A 209 2.10 -25.08 -2.64
CA SER A 209 1.81 -26.33 -1.93
C SER A 209 0.68 -27.12 -2.62
N LEU A 210 0.78 -28.45 -2.62
CA LEU A 210 -0.26 -29.32 -3.18
C LEU A 210 -1.62 -29.13 -2.47
N ASP A 211 -1.61 -28.78 -1.18
CA ASP A 211 -2.83 -28.56 -0.42
C ASP A 211 -3.43 -27.16 -0.68
N ASP A 212 -2.61 -26.16 -1.01
CA ASP A 212 -3.08 -24.86 -1.50
C ASP A 212 -3.74 -25.02 -2.87
N PHE A 213 -3.11 -25.76 -3.79
CA PHE A 213 -3.69 -26.07 -5.11
C PHE A 213 -5.05 -26.76 -4.97
N ARG A 214 -5.15 -27.81 -4.13
CA ARG A 214 -6.42 -28.52 -3.87
C ARG A 214 -7.47 -27.62 -3.22
N SER A 215 -7.06 -26.70 -2.36
CA SER A 215 -7.98 -25.77 -1.67
C SER A 215 -8.46 -24.67 -2.60
N LEU A 216 -7.59 -24.13 -3.45
CA LEU A 216 -7.93 -23.19 -4.51
C LEU A 216 -8.81 -23.82 -5.59
N GLN A 217 -8.58 -25.08 -5.94
CA GLN A 217 -9.43 -25.83 -6.87
C GLN A 217 -10.84 -26.02 -6.29
N ARG A 218 -10.96 -26.45 -5.02
CA ARG A 218 -12.26 -26.56 -4.32
C ARG A 218 -12.98 -25.21 -4.24
N SER A 219 -12.26 -24.14 -3.86
CA SER A 219 -12.81 -22.78 -3.76
C SER A 219 -13.34 -22.29 -5.11
N ASN A 220 -12.58 -22.45 -6.20
CA ASN A 220 -13.04 -22.09 -7.55
C ASN A 220 -14.25 -22.90 -8.02
N THR A 221 -14.34 -24.20 -7.68
CA THR A 221 -15.53 -25.01 -8.00
C THR A 221 -16.76 -24.52 -7.25
N GLU A 222 -16.64 -24.22 -5.96
CA GLU A 222 -17.73 -23.70 -5.15
C GLU A 222 -18.17 -22.29 -5.59
N LEU A 223 -17.24 -21.39 -5.91
CA LEU A 223 -17.55 -20.06 -6.44
C LEU A 223 -18.29 -20.12 -7.78
N ARG A 224 -17.94 -21.05 -8.67
CA ARG A 224 -18.68 -21.26 -9.93
C ARG A 224 -20.12 -21.72 -9.67
N LYS A 225 -20.30 -22.68 -8.76
CA LYS A 225 -21.62 -23.17 -8.35
C LYS A 225 -22.47 -22.07 -7.69
N GLN A 226 -21.87 -21.22 -6.87
CA GLN A 226 -22.56 -20.07 -6.28
C GLN A 226 -22.98 -19.05 -7.33
N LEU A 227 -22.15 -18.79 -8.34
CA LEU A 227 -22.48 -17.93 -9.47
C LEU A 227 -23.64 -18.49 -10.30
N GLU A 228 -23.62 -19.80 -10.62
CA GLU A 228 -24.71 -20.49 -11.32
C GLU A 228 -26.03 -20.37 -10.54
N ASN A 229 -26.02 -20.64 -9.23
CA ASN A 229 -27.20 -20.50 -8.36
C ASN A 229 -27.74 -19.06 -8.31
N GLN A 230 -26.87 -18.05 -8.28
CA GLN A 230 -27.27 -16.65 -8.31
C GLN A 230 -27.91 -16.28 -9.66
N VAL A 231 -27.37 -16.74 -10.79
CA VAL A 231 -27.95 -16.50 -12.11
C VAL A 231 -29.36 -17.09 -12.21
N VAL A 232 -29.54 -18.35 -11.80
CA VAL A 232 -30.87 -18.99 -11.76
C VAL A 232 -31.86 -18.21 -10.89
N THR A 233 -31.41 -17.70 -9.74
CA THR A 233 -32.24 -16.87 -8.85
C THR A 233 -32.65 -15.55 -9.52
N ILE A 234 -31.73 -14.87 -10.18
CA ILE A 234 -31.99 -13.62 -10.91
C ILE A 234 -32.97 -13.82 -12.05
N ASP A 235 -32.82 -14.89 -12.84
CA ASP A 235 -33.69 -15.15 -13.98
C ASP A 235 -35.10 -15.60 -13.54
N THR A 236 -35.21 -16.29 -12.41
CA THR A 236 -36.50 -16.62 -11.76
C THR A 236 -37.21 -15.32 -11.35
N LEU A 237 -36.54 -14.46 -10.56
CA LEU A 237 -37.11 -13.17 -10.13
C LEU A 237 -37.50 -12.26 -11.30
N ARG A 238 -36.72 -12.27 -12.40
CA ARG A 238 -37.06 -11.55 -13.63
C ARG A 238 -38.27 -12.13 -14.34
N SER A 239 -38.46 -13.45 -14.31
CA SER A 239 -39.64 -14.10 -14.87
C SER A 239 -40.89 -13.79 -14.06
N ASP A 240 -40.80 -13.93 -12.73
CA ASP A 240 -41.91 -13.61 -11.82
C ASP A 240 -42.35 -12.15 -11.99
N ASN A 241 -41.39 -11.22 -12.06
CA ASN A 241 -41.66 -9.79 -12.26
C ASN A 241 -42.37 -9.52 -13.60
N ARG A 242 -41.95 -10.14 -14.72
CA ARG A 242 -42.68 -10.04 -16.00
C ARG A 242 -44.13 -10.53 -15.86
N THR A 243 -44.35 -11.71 -15.28
CA THR A 243 -45.73 -12.25 -15.10
C THR A 243 -46.58 -11.43 -14.12
N ALA A 244 -45.95 -10.68 -13.20
CA ALA A 244 -46.64 -9.77 -12.30
C ALA A 244 -47.07 -8.48 -13.01
N VAL A 245 -46.21 -7.94 -13.89
CA VAL A 245 -46.52 -6.78 -14.74
C VAL A 245 -47.64 -7.12 -15.73
N GLU A 246 -47.55 -8.24 -16.45
CA GLU A 246 -48.57 -8.70 -17.41
C GLU A 246 -49.97 -8.84 -16.76
N ARG A 247 -50.03 -9.29 -15.50
CA ARG A 247 -51.28 -9.38 -14.72
C ARG A 247 -51.80 -8.04 -14.18
N HIS A 248 -50.97 -6.99 -14.17
CA HIS A 248 -51.35 -5.65 -13.73
C HIS A 248 -51.73 -4.74 -14.93
N GLU A 249 -51.38 -5.16 -16.16
CA GLU A 249 -51.73 -4.47 -17.41
C GLU A 249 -52.94 -5.10 -18.14
N SER A 250 -53.52 -6.19 -17.59
CA SER A 250 -54.73 -6.89 -18.06
C SER A 250 -55.98 -6.53 -17.26
#